data_AF-A0A143Z5Y6-F1
#
_entry.id   AF-A0A143Z5Y6-F1
#
_cell.length_a   1.000
_cell.length_b   1.000
_cell.length_c   1.000
_cell.angle_alpha   90.00
_cell.angle_beta   90.00
_cell.angle_gamma   90.00
#
_symmetry.space_group_name_H-M   'P 1'
#
loop_
_entity.id
_entity.type
_entity.pdbx_description
1 polymer ?
#
loop_
_entity_poly.entity_id
_entity_poly.type
_entity_poly.pdbx_seq_one_letter_code
_entity_poly.pdbx_strand_id
1 'polypeptide(L)'
;MREHGQDCHCVLFLLSFHLFDQHTPPYQKVVLSKAVTKHEMVEVAATFGWERYFESAVKVIGIDHFGASAPGDRILREFGFTIENVVVICNRL
;
A
#
# COMPACT_ATOMS: atom_id res chain seq x y z
N MET A 1 -4.40 7.89 -10.74
CA MET A 1 -3.57 6.93 -11.50
C MET A 1 -4.02 6.80 -12.96
N ARG A 2 -5.23 6.31 -13.26
CA ARG A 2 -5.73 6.20 -14.66
C ARG A 2 -5.71 7.50 -15.44
N GLU A 3 -6.14 8.60 -14.81
CA GLU A 3 -6.10 9.95 -15.40
C GLU A 3 -4.67 10.46 -15.67
N HIS A 4 -3.67 9.87 -14.99
CA HIS A 4 -2.26 10.17 -15.18
C HIS A 4 -1.55 9.16 -16.11
N GLY A 5 -2.31 8.37 -16.88
CA GLY A 5 -1.77 7.40 -17.84
C GLY A 5 -1.20 6.12 -17.21
N GLN A 6 -1.45 5.87 -15.92
CA GLN A 6 -1.06 4.64 -15.24
C GLN A 6 -2.21 3.66 -15.22
N ASP A 7 -2.00 2.45 -15.73
CA ASP A 7 -2.99 1.38 -15.64
C ASP A 7 -2.87 0.64 -14.31
N CYS A 8 -3.89 0.79 -13.46
CA CYS A 8 -4.02 0.02 -12.23
C CYS A 8 -4.75 -1.26 -12.54
N HIS A 9 -4.01 -2.37 -12.57
CA HIS A 9 -4.57 -3.68 -12.86
C HIS A 9 -5.63 -4.11 -11.84
N CYS A 10 -5.38 -3.86 -10.54
CA CYS A 10 -6.31 -4.21 -9.47
C CYS A 10 -6.13 -3.31 -8.24
N VAL A 11 -7.20 -3.21 -7.44
CA VAL A 11 -7.18 -2.59 -6.10
C VAL A 11 -7.66 -3.67 -5.12
N LEU A 12 -6.90 -3.88 -4.04
CA LEU A 12 -7.12 -4.96 -3.08
C LEU A 12 -7.30 -4.38 -1.68
N PHE A 13 -8.12 -5.04 -0.86
CA PHE A 13 -8.32 -4.69 0.55
C PHE A 13 -7.82 -5.85 1.41
N LEU A 14 -6.69 -5.65 2.10
CA LEU A 14 -6.11 -6.65 3.01
C LEU A 14 -6.53 -6.33 4.45
N LEU A 15 -7.77 -6.66 4.81
CA LEU A 15 -8.39 -6.27 6.09
C LEU A 15 -7.78 -6.95 7.33
N SER A 16 -7.20 -8.15 7.16
CA SER A 16 -6.62 -8.92 8.25
C SER A 16 -5.51 -9.83 7.73
N PHE A 17 -4.28 -9.58 8.20
CA PHE A 17 -3.14 -10.45 7.92
C PHE A 17 -3.40 -11.87 8.43
N HIS A 18 -3.93 -12.00 9.65
CA HIS A 18 -4.20 -13.29 10.28
C HIS A 18 -5.16 -14.17 9.47
N LEU A 19 -6.28 -13.60 9.01
CA LEU A 19 -7.24 -14.36 8.20
C LEU A 19 -6.67 -14.64 6.79
N PHE A 20 -5.93 -13.69 6.22
CA PHE A 20 -5.27 -13.89 4.93
C PHE A 20 -4.26 -15.04 4.95
N ASP A 21 -3.47 -15.12 6.02
CA ASP A 21 -2.43 -16.14 6.20
C ASP A 21 -3.00 -17.56 6.37
N GLN A 22 -4.25 -17.67 6.84
CA GLN A 22 -4.94 -18.96 6.98
C GLN A 22 -5.49 -19.52 5.65
N HIS A 23 -5.56 -18.69 4.61
CA HIS A 23 -6.04 -19.15 3.31
C HIS A 23 -5.00 -20.01 2.58
N THR A 24 -5.47 -20.75 1.58
CA THR A 24 -4.62 -21.66 0.82
C THR A 24 -3.61 -20.88 -0.06
N PRO A 25 -2.41 -21.43 -0.33
CA PRO A 25 -1.43 -20.78 -1.19
C PRO A 25 -1.95 -20.40 -2.59
N PRO A 26 -2.84 -21.18 -3.25
CA PRO A 26 -3.47 -20.76 -4.50
C PRO A 26 -4.32 -19.50 -4.35
N TYR A 27 -5.11 -19.36 -3.28
CA TYR A 27 -5.91 -18.16 -3.05
C TYR A 27 -5.03 -16.92 -2.83
N GLN A 28 -4.00 -17.06 -1.99
CA GLN A 28 -3.05 -15.97 -1.74
C GLN A 28 -2.36 -15.52 -3.03
N LYS A 29 -2.02 -16.44 -3.95
CA LYS A 29 -1.44 -16.11 -5.26
C LYS A 29 -2.42 -15.45 -6.24
N VAL A 30 -3.71 -15.73 -6.13
CA VAL A 30 -4.73 -15.05 -6.95
C VAL A 30 -4.90 -13.61 -6.48
N VAL A 31 -4.93 -13.39 -5.16
CA VAL A 31 -5.04 -12.05 -4.58
C VAL A 31 -3.74 -11.27 -4.80
N LEU A 32 -2.59 -11.85 -4.45
CA LEU A 32 -1.27 -11.28 -4.61
C LEU A 32 -0.54 -11.96 -5.79
N SER A 33 -0.96 -11.62 -7.00
CA SER A 33 -0.40 -12.20 -8.22
C SER A 33 1.05 -11.79 -8.41
N LYS A 34 1.93 -12.79 -8.51
CA LYS A 34 3.35 -12.62 -8.88
C LYS A 34 3.57 -12.12 -10.31
N ALA A 35 2.53 -12.09 -11.15
CA ALA A 35 2.63 -11.52 -12.49
C ALA A 35 2.74 -9.99 -12.46
N VAL A 36 2.24 -9.36 -11.39
CA VAL A 36 2.43 -7.94 -11.11
C VAL A 36 3.70 -7.83 -10.26
N THR A 37 4.64 -6.99 -10.69
CA THR A 37 5.92 -6.80 -9.98
C THR A 37 6.00 -5.48 -9.23
N LYS A 38 5.07 -4.56 -9.51
CA LYS A 38 4.99 -3.24 -8.88
C LYS A 38 3.81 -3.21 -7.93
N HIS A 39 4.09 -3.14 -6.65
CA HIS A 39 3.07 -3.07 -5.61
C HIS A 39 3.23 -1.80 -4.78
N GLU A 40 2.12 -1.10 -4.62
CA GLU A 40 2.02 0.05 -3.72
C GLU A 40 0.98 -0.25 -2.65
N MET A 41 1.34 -0.05 -1.39
CA MET A 41 0.47 -0.24 -0.23
C MET A 41 0.21 1.10 0.43
N VAL A 42 -1.00 1.30 0.94
CA VAL A 42 -1.38 2.55 1.63
C VAL A 42 -2.12 2.19 2.90
N GLU A 43 -1.55 2.56 4.06
CA GLU A 43 -2.14 2.32 5.36
C GLU A 43 -1.74 3.42 6.35
N VAL A 44 -2.69 3.97 7.11
CA VAL A 44 -2.41 4.99 8.14
C VAL A 44 -1.91 4.30 9.42
N ALA A 45 -0.80 3.57 9.31
CA ALA A 45 -0.16 2.80 10.38
C ALA A 45 1.32 2.56 10.04
N ALA A 46 2.05 1.86 10.92
CA ALA A 46 3.43 1.47 10.69
C ALA A 46 3.58 0.63 9.42
N THR A 47 4.66 0.84 8.66
CA THR A 47 4.90 0.04 7.45
C THR A 47 5.35 -1.38 7.77
N PHE A 48 5.78 -1.62 9.01
CA PHE A 48 6.31 -2.89 9.47
C PHE A 48 5.32 -4.05 9.27
N GLY A 49 5.82 -5.12 8.66
CA GLY A 49 5.07 -6.33 8.37
C GLY A 49 4.60 -6.43 6.93
N TRP A 50 4.44 -5.33 6.20
CA TRP A 50 4.03 -5.36 4.78
C TRP A 50 5.07 -6.02 3.87
N GLU A 51 6.35 -5.97 4.25
CA GLU A 51 7.46 -6.63 3.56
C GLU A 51 7.33 -8.16 3.50
N ARG A 52 6.48 -8.79 4.33
CA ARG A 52 6.27 -10.24 4.32
C ARG A 52 5.52 -10.74 3.08
N TYR A 53 4.71 -9.89 2.47
CA TYR A 53 3.78 -10.27 1.41
C TYR A 53 4.32 -10.00 0.01
N PHE A 54 5.38 -9.21 -0.11
CA PHE A 54 5.87 -8.74 -1.39
C PHE A 54 7.40 -8.71 -1.42
N GLU A 55 7.98 -9.01 -2.59
CA GLU A 55 9.43 -9.00 -2.82
C GLU A 55 9.96 -7.55 -3.02
N SER A 56 11.24 -7.38 -3.37
CA SER A 56 12.05 -6.14 -3.28
C SER A 56 11.56 -4.86 -3.99
N ALA A 57 10.43 -4.88 -4.69
CA ALA A 57 9.89 -3.75 -5.46
C ALA A 57 8.54 -3.24 -4.88
N VAL A 58 8.52 -2.94 -3.58
CA VAL A 58 7.34 -2.40 -2.90
C VAL A 58 7.59 -1.05 -2.28
N LYS A 59 6.61 -0.17 -2.43
CA LYS A 59 6.51 1.08 -1.69
C LYS A 59 5.28 1.01 -0.80
N VAL A 60 5.49 1.27 0.49
CA VAL A 60 4.42 1.35 1.49
C VAL A 60 4.31 2.81 1.90
N ILE A 61 3.13 3.39 1.75
CA ILE A 61 2.75 4.69 2.30
C ILE A 61 2.17 4.40 3.68
N GLY A 62 2.97 4.67 4.71
CA GLY A 62 2.62 4.49 6.11
C GLY A 62 3.30 5.51 7.02
N ILE A 63 3.24 5.27 8.33
CA ILE A 63 3.73 6.17 9.37
C ILE A 63 4.66 5.38 10.32
N ASP A 64 5.98 5.60 10.19
CA ASP A 64 7.00 4.96 11.05
C ASP A 64 7.50 5.87 12.19
N HIS A 65 6.75 6.92 12.49
CA HIS A 65 7.01 7.83 13.61
C HIS A 65 5.73 8.12 14.39
N PHE A 66 5.85 8.79 15.54
CA PHE A 66 4.67 9.19 16.29
C PHE A 66 3.86 10.27 15.55
N GLY A 67 2.57 10.32 15.88
CA GLY A 67 1.66 11.34 15.35
C GLY A 67 2.00 12.76 15.82
N ALA A 68 1.16 13.70 15.39
CA ALA A 68 1.22 15.10 15.79
C ALA A 68 -0.14 15.57 16.29
N SER A 69 -0.18 16.64 17.08
CA SER A 69 -1.44 17.27 17.52
C SER A 69 -1.88 18.31 16.50
N ALA A 70 -2.87 17.96 15.68
CA ALA A 70 -3.47 18.82 14.66
C ALA A 70 -4.79 18.19 14.16
N PRO A 71 -5.61 18.93 13.39
CA PRO A 71 -6.75 18.34 12.68
C PRO A 71 -6.32 17.16 11.79
N GLY A 72 -7.11 16.09 11.76
CA GLY A 72 -6.74 14.84 11.08
C GLY A 72 -6.49 15.00 9.58
N ASP A 73 -7.25 15.85 8.91
CA ASP A 73 -7.07 16.17 7.49
C ASP A 73 -5.73 16.90 7.22
N ARG A 74 -5.25 17.69 8.17
CA ARG A 74 -3.94 18.32 8.11
C ARG A 74 -2.83 17.29 8.34
N ILE A 75 -2.98 16.44 9.36
CA ILE A 75 -1.99 15.38 9.65
C ILE A 75 -1.82 14.45 8.45
N LEU A 76 -2.93 13.97 7.87
CA LEU A 76 -2.88 13.07 6.72
C LEU A 76 -2.16 13.71 5.52
N ARG A 77 -2.43 14.99 5.24
CA ARG A 77 -1.74 15.72 4.17
C ARG A 77 -0.24 15.87 4.43
N GLU A 78 0.14 16.30 5.64
CA GLU A 78 1.55 16.48 6.04
C GLU A 78 2.31 15.15 6.06
N PHE A 79 1.64 14.05 6.42
CA PHE A 79 2.23 12.71 6.43
C PHE A 79 2.21 12.04 5.04
N GLY A 80 1.77 12.76 4.00
CA GLY A 80 1.85 12.30 2.61
C GLY A 80 0.72 11.38 2.16
N PHE A 81 -0.40 11.31 2.89
CA PHE A 81 -1.62 10.63 2.45
C PHE A 81 -2.42 11.55 1.52
N THR A 82 -1.82 11.91 0.38
CA THR A 82 -2.44 12.71 -0.67
C THR A 82 -2.45 11.95 -1.99
N ILE A 83 -3.40 12.30 -2.85
CA ILE A 83 -3.54 11.69 -4.18
C ILE A 83 -2.26 11.90 -5.00
N GLU A 84 -1.68 13.09 -4.90
CA GLU A 84 -0.45 13.46 -5.62
C GLU A 84 0.73 12.60 -5.18
N ASN A 85 0.89 12.40 -3.86
CA ASN A 85 2.00 11.60 -3.34
C ASN A 85 1.86 10.12 -3.73
N VAL A 86 0.64 9.57 -3.67
CA VAL A 86 0.32 8.22 -4.16
C VAL A 86 0.71 8.06 -5.64
N VAL A 87 0.30 8.99 -6.50
CA VAL A 87 0.66 8.95 -7.93
C VAL A 87 2.19 9.07 -8.14
N VAL A 88 2.86 9.93 -7.38
CA VAL A 88 4.31 10.11 -7.45
C VAL A 88 5.06 8.85 -7.02
N ILE A 89 4.60 8.18 -5.96
CA ILE A 89 5.21 6.94 -5.47
C ILE A 89 5.03 5.81 -6.47
N CYS A 90 3.83 5.68 -7.05
CA CYS A 90 3.56 4.73 -8.13
C CYS A 90 4.52 4.90 -9.33
N ASN A 91 4.83 6.14 -9.71
CA ASN A 91 5.76 6.43 -10.81
C ASN A 91 7.22 6.08 -10.49
N ARG A 92 7.58 5.92 -9.22
CA ARG A 92 8.94 5.60 -8.77
C ARG A 92 9.17 4.09 -8.59
N LEU A 93 8.12 3.27 -8.71
CA LEU A 93 8.17 1.81 -8.80
C LEU A 93 8.60 1.38 -10.21
#